data_AF-A0A3E5HLK5-F1
#
_entry.id   AF-A0A3E5HLK5-F1
#
_cell.length_a   1.000
_cell.length_b   1.000
_cell.length_c   1.000
_cell.angle_alpha   90.00
_cell.angle_beta   90.00
_cell.angle_gamma   90.00
#
_symmetry.space_group_name_H-M   'P 1'
#
loop_
_entity.id
_entity.type
_entity.pdbx_description
1 polymer ?
#
loop_
_entity_poly.entity_id
_entity_poly.type
_entity_poly.pdbx_seq_one_letter_code
_entity_poly.pdbx_strand_id
1 'polypeptide(L)'
;MIDKWKIIISYLSAEHAGQPDKNGQFRILSTTEKLPPKSICTETYLVAGAFDTEAEADNYMAYLKTKFVRFLLAQVVVTQHISKASFVFVPAQDFTKQWTDEELFKKYKLTSEEIAFINNMIKEMN
;
A
#
# COMPACT_ATOMS: atom_id res chain seq x y z
N MET A 1 -5.94 19.80 -5.97
CA MET A 1 -6.15 18.34 -6.01
C MET A 1 -7.08 17.90 -7.15
N ILE A 2 -8.04 18.74 -7.59
CA ILE A 2 -9.02 18.37 -8.62
C ILE A 2 -8.33 17.92 -9.92
N ASP A 3 -7.35 18.68 -10.42
CA ASP A 3 -6.70 18.44 -11.71
C ASP A 3 -5.55 17.41 -11.67
N LYS A 4 -5.38 16.68 -10.57
CA LYS A 4 -4.32 15.68 -10.39
C LYS A 4 -4.86 14.25 -10.55
N TRP A 5 -3.98 13.33 -10.91
CA TRP A 5 -4.20 11.90 -10.75
C TRP A 5 -4.19 11.56 -9.26
N LYS A 6 -5.09 10.71 -8.78
CA LYS A 6 -5.11 10.28 -7.36
C LYS A 6 -5.04 8.78 -7.25
N ILE A 7 -4.34 8.30 -6.24
CA ILE A 7 -4.49 6.93 -5.77
C ILE A 7 -5.34 6.96 -4.52
N ILE A 8 -6.46 6.23 -4.56
CA ILE A 8 -7.36 6.07 -3.43
C ILE A 8 -7.25 4.67 -2.86
N ILE A 9 -7.47 4.56 -1.56
CA ILE A 9 -7.56 3.29 -0.84
C ILE A 9 -8.85 3.26 -0.04
N SER A 10 -9.43 2.07 0.15
CA SER A 10 -10.57 1.94 1.05
C SER A 10 -10.19 2.33 2.48
N TYR A 11 -11.12 2.98 3.17
CA TYR A 11 -11.00 3.24 4.60
C TYR A 11 -10.98 1.95 5.44
N LEU A 12 -11.58 0.87 4.92
CA LEU A 12 -11.63 -0.43 5.58
C LEU A 12 -10.51 -1.36 5.10
N SER A 13 -9.76 -1.93 6.04
CA SER A 13 -8.80 -3.00 5.75
C SER A 13 -9.50 -4.23 5.16
N ALA A 14 -8.74 -5.07 4.46
CA ALA A 14 -9.27 -6.35 3.98
C ALA A 14 -9.36 -7.39 5.11
N GLU A 15 -10.34 -8.30 4.98
CA GLU A 15 -10.69 -9.35 5.97
C GLU A 15 -10.92 -8.81 7.40
N HIS A 16 -11.32 -9.65 8.37
CA HIS A 16 -11.67 -9.24 9.74
C HIS A 16 -10.45 -8.66 10.49
N ALA A 17 -10.05 -7.42 10.16
CA ALA A 17 -8.96 -6.62 10.71
C ALA A 17 -7.86 -7.35 11.46
N GLY A 18 -6.70 -7.47 10.83
CA GLY A 18 -5.52 -7.99 11.53
C GLY A 18 -5.65 -9.46 11.90
N GLN A 19 -6.58 -10.20 11.29
CA GLN A 19 -6.57 -11.65 11.30
C GLN A 19 -6.00 -12.21 10.00
N PRO A 20 -5.09 -13.18 10.07
CA PRO A 20 -4.61 -13.85 8.88
C PRO A 20 -5.69 -14.78 8.31
N ASP A 21 -5.56 -15.08 7.02
CA ASP A 21 -6.35 -16.12 6.38
C ASP A 21 -5.96 -17.52 6.89
N LYS A 22 -6.64 -18.56 6.37
CA LYS A 22 -6.39 -19.96 6.73
C LYS A 22 -4.93 -20.43 6.56
N ASN A 23 -4.12 -19.72 5.77
CA ASN A 23 -2.72 -20.03 5.52
C ASN A 23 -1.78 -19.17 6.39
N GLY A 24 -2.30 -18.36 7.32
CA GLY A 24 -1.49 -17.46 8.13
C GLY A 24 -1.12 -16.15 7.42
N GLN A 25 -1.72 -15.85 6.26
CA GLN A 25 -1.34 -14.69 5.46
C GLN A 25 -2.30 -13.52 5.64
N PHE A 26 -1.76 -12.31 5.69
CA PHE A 26 -2.54 -11.09 5.87
C PHE A 26 -2.82 -10.41 4.53
N ARG A 27 -4.07 -9.96 4.34
CA ARG A 27 -4.47 -9.03 3.28
C ARG A 27 -4.84 -7.68 3.91
N ILE A 28 -4.01 -6.66 3.74
CA ILE A 28 -4.13 -5.41 4.50
C ILE A 28 -5.00 -4.40 3.75
N LEU A 29 -4.64 -4.07 2.51
CA LEU A 29 -5.40 -3.18 1.65
C LEU A 29 -6.46 -3.98 0.88
N SER A 30 -7.72 -3.55 0.97
CA SER A 30 -8.86 -4.19 0.30
C SER A 30 -8.96 -3.71 -1.16
N THR A 31 -9.20 -2.41 -1.33
CA THR A 31 -9.29 -1.70 -2.60
C THR A 31 -8.19 -0.65 -2.70
N THR A 32 -7.53 -0.60 -3.84
CA THR A 32 -6.63 0.47 -4.24
C THR A 32 -6.93 0.80 -5.69
N GLU A 33 -7.30 2.04 -5.97
CA GLU A 33 -7.75 2.47 -7.30
C GLU A 33 -7.11 3.79 -7.71
N LYS A 34 -6.93 3.95 -9.02
CA LYS A 34 -6.45 5.20 -9.63
C LYS A 34 -7.65 6.00 -10.14
N LEU A 35 -7.71 7.27 -9.75
CA LEU A 35 -8.69 8.22 -10.26
C LEU A 35 -8.02 9.26 -11.16
N PRO A 36 -8.62 9.59 -12.32
CA PRO A 36 -8.10 10.62 -13.20
C PRO A 36 -8.31 12.04 -12.63
N PRO A 37 -7.68 13.07 -13.26
CA PRO A 37 -8.04 14.46 -13.06
C PRO A 37 -9.55 14.69 -13.20
N LYS A 38 -10.07 15.67 -12.45
CA LYS A 38 -11.49 16.04 -12.38
C LYS A 38 -12.43 14.98 -11.78
N SER A 39 -11.89 13.89 -11.23
CA SER A 39 -12.64 12.97 -10.36
C SER A 39 -12.53 13.36 -8.88
N ILE A 40 -13.57 13.06 -8.11
CA ILE A 40 -13.65 13.26 -6.65
C ILE A 40 -14.05 11.95 -6.00
N CYS A 41 -13.43 11.58 -4.89
CA CYS A 41 -13.86 10.46 -4.05
C CYS A 41 -14.60 10.97 -2.81
N THR A 42 -15.57 10.20 -2.35
CA THR A 42 -16.33 10.47 -1.11
C THR A 42 -15.70 9.74 0.08
N GLU A 43 -16.29 9.91 1.26
CA GLU A 43 -15.74 9.57 2.59
C GLU A 43 -15.34 8.10 2.80
N THR A 44 -15.83 7.16 1.97
CA THR A 44 -15.48 5.73 2.07
C THR A 44 -14.06 5.41 1.57
N TYR A 45 -13.40 6.37 0.91
CA TYR A 45 -12.06 6.23 0.37
C TYR A 45 -11.12 7.34 0.87
N LEU A 46 -9.88 6.97 1.16
CA LEU A 46 -8.81 7.90 1.47
C LEU A 46 -7.97 8.18 0.22
N VAL A 47 -7.65 9.45 -0.02
CA VAL A 47 -6.64 9.81 -1.01
C VAL A 47 -5.26 9.49 -0.42
N ALA A 48 -4.65 8.40 -0.87
CA ALA A 48 -3.32 7.96 -0.45
C ALA A 48 -2.20 8.78 -1.10
N GLY A 49 -2.45 9.36 -2.28
CA GLY A 49 -1.50 10.22 -2.98
C GLY A 49 -2.14 10.94 -4.16
N ALA A 50 -1.54 12.06 -4.57
CA ALA A 50 -1.99 12.84 -5.74
C ALA A 50 -0.79 13.34 -6.55
N PHE A 51 -0.82 13.12 -7.86
CA PHE A 51 0.32 13.27 -8.77
C PHE A 51 -0.06 14.06 -10.02
N ASP A 52 0.93 14.74 -10.62
CA ASP A 52 0.71 15.55 -11.82
C ASP A 52 0.68 14.67 -13.08
N THR A 53 1.36 13.52 -13.07
CA THR A 53 1.36 12.57 -14.18
C THR A 53 0.67 11.24 -13.84
N GLU A 54 0.14 10.58 -14.86
CA GLU A 54 -0.44 9.24 -14.73
C GLU A 54 0.63 8.21 -14.32
N ALA A 55 1.82 8.32 -14.89
CA ALA A 55 2.93 7.41 -14.65
C ALA A 55 3.38 7.43 -13.17
N GLU A 56 3.47 8.61 -12.54
CA GLU A 56 3.79 8.71 -11.11
C GLU A 56 2.70 8.08 -10.23
N ALA A 57 1.43 8.26 -10.61
CA ALA A 57 0.32 7.63 -9.90
C ALA A 57 0.38 6.10 -10.04
N ASP A 58 0.70 5.57 -11.22
CA ASP A 58 0.88 4.12 -11.44
C ASP A 58 2.07 3.57 -10.64
N ASN A 59 3.19 4.28 -10.62
CA ASN A 59 4.37 3.92 -9.83
C ASN A 59 4.05 3.89 -8.33
N TYR A 60 3.29 4.88 -7.83
CA TYR A 60 2.84 4.89 -6.45
C TYR A 60 1.85 3.77 -6.15
N MET A 61 0.93 3.48 -7.06
CA MET A 61 -0.01 2.36 -6.92
C MET A 61 0.73 1.02 -6.85
N ALA A 62 1.74 0.82 -7.70
CA ALA A 62 2.60 -0.37 -7.67
C ALA A 62 3.36 -0.46 -6.33
N TYR A 63 3.90 0.66 -5.85
CA TYR A 63 4.57 0.73 -4.55
C TYR A 63 3.66 0.31 -3.39
N LEU A 64 2.41 0.81 -3.33
CA LEU A 64 1.44 0.40 -2.30
C LEU A 64 1.08 -1.09 -2.34
N LYS A 65 1.20 -1.73 -3.51
CA LYS A 65 0.91 -3.17 -3.70
C LYS A 65 2.06 -4.08 -3.27
N THR A 66 3.27 -3.55 -3.10
CA THR A 66 4.43 -4.34 -2.63
C THR A 66 4.15 -4.99 -1.28
N LYS A 67 4.73 -6.16 -1.04
CA LYS A 67 4.65 -6.81 0.26
C LYS A 67 5.39 -6.00 1.32
N PHE A 68 6.48 -5.34 0.95
CA PHE A 68 7.22 -4.42 1.82
C PHE A 68 6.30 -3.37 2.47
N VAL A 69 5.56 -2.60 1.66
CA VAL A 69 4.66 -1.57 2.18
C VAL A 69 3.54 -2.18 3.02
N ARG A 70 2.93 -3.26 2.53
CA ARG A 70 1.80 -3.90 3.22
C ARG A 70 2.23 -4.55 4.54
N PHE A 71 3.45 -5.05 4.63
CA PHE A 71 4.04 -5.54 5.88
C PHE A 71 4.23 -4.41 6.88
N LEU A 72 4.76 -3.26 6.46
CA LEU A 72 4.92 -2.09 7.33
C LEU A 72 3.57 -1.56 7.83
N LEU A 73 2.55 -1.53 6.95
CA LEU A 73 1.19 -1.21 7.35
C LEU A 73 0.63 -2.20 8.38
N ALA A 74 0.89 -3.50 8.21
CA ALA A 74 0.43 -4.53 9.14
C ALA A 74 0.97 -4.33 10.57
N GLN A 75 2.10 -3.65 10.75
CA GLN A 75 2.65 -3.37 12.08
C GLN A 75 1.83 -2.32 12.85
N VAL A 76 0.98 -1.55 12.16
CA VAL A 76 0.20 -0.44 12.75
C VAL A 76 -1.30 -0.70 12.66
N VAL A 77 -1.75 -1.36 11.59
CA VAL A 77 -3.17 -1.64 11.34
C VAL A 77 -3.61 -2.84 12.19
N VAL A 78 -4.04 -2.54 13.42
CA VAL A 78 -4.60 -3.52 14.37
C VAL A 78 -6.13 -3.58 14.28
N THR A 79 -6.77 -2.57 13.70
CA THR A 79 -8.24 -2.46 13.57
C THR A 79 -8.66 -2.34 12.10
N GLN A 80 -9.96 -2.38 11.83
CA GLN A 80 -10.49 -2.31 10.46
C GLN A 80 -10.26 -0.94 9.80
N HIS A 81 -9.93 0.08 10.59
CA HIS A 81 -9.84 1.44 10.11
C HIS A 81 -8.40 1.80 9.73
N ILE A 82 -8.21 2.02 8.43
CA ILE A 82 -6.98 2.59 7.89
C ILE A 82 -7.13 4.11 7.92
N SER A 83 -6.11 4.80 8.42
CA SER A 83 -6.04 6.26 8.42
C SER A 83 -4.66 6.71 7.98
N LYS A 84 -4.44 8.03 7.87
CA LYS A 84 -3.10 8.58 7.61
C LYS A 84 -2.07 8.08 8.64
N ALA A 85 -2.46 7.91 9.90
CA ALA A 85 -1.56 7.43 10.96
C ALA A 85 -1.10 5.98 10.73
N SER A 86 -1.88 5.17 10.00
CA SER A 86 -1.51 3.80 9.65
C SER A 86 -0.24 3.73 8.80
N PHE A 87 0.10 4.80 8.07
CA PHE A 87 1.26 4.87 7.17
C PHE A 87 2.54 5.37 7.86
N VAL A 88 2.57 5.52 9.18
CA VAL A 88 3.70 6.13 9.91
C VAL A 88 5.06 5.47 9.64
N PHE A 89 5.09 4.17 9.38
CA PHE A 89 6.31 3.44 9.05
C PHE A 89 6.59 3.31 7.56
N VAL A 90 5.64 3.72 6.68
CA VAL A 90 5.78 3.58 5.24
C VAL A 90 6.61 4.75 4.71
N PRO A 91 7.84 4.52 4.20
CA PRO A 91 8.67 5.60 3.71
C PRO A 91 8.14 6.17 2.38
N ALA A 92 8.22 7.48 2.22
CA ALA A 92 8.00 8.11 0.91
C ALA A 92 9.17 7.78 -0.03
N GLN A 93 8.87 7.49 -1.29
CA GLN A 93 9.87 7.22 -2.32
C GLN A 93 9.81 8.28 -3.43
N ASP A 94 10.81 8.23 -4.29
CA ASP A 94 10.76 8.90 -5.58
C ASP A 94 9.87 8.08 -6.54
N PHE A 95 8.75 8.66 -6.97
CA PHE A 95 7.76 8.00 -7.83
C PHE A 95 7.92 8.38 -9.31
N THR A 96 8.98 9.07 -9.70
CA THR A 96 9.33 9.20 -11.14
C THR A 96 9.80 7.86 -11.73
N LYS A 97 10.00 6.83 -10.89
CA LYS A 97 10.24 5.45 -11.27
C LYS A 97 9.36 4.48 -10.47
N GLN A 98 9.19 3.28 -11.00
CA GLN A 98 8.54 2.17 -10.30
C GLN A 98 9.48 1.59 -9.23
N TRP A 99 8.90 1.04 -8.16
CA TRP A 99 9.61 0.27 -7.13
C TRP A 99 9.06 -1.15 -7.07
N THR A 100 9.96 -2.15 -6.99
CA THR A 100 9.60 -3.55 -6.70
C THR A 100 9.97 -3.96 -5.28
N ASP A 101 9.43 -5.09 -4.81
CA ASP A 101 9.80 -5.67 -3.53
C ASP A 101 11.31 -5.94 -3.44
N GLU A 102 11.94 -6.48 -4.50
CA GLU A 102 13.38 -6.77 -4.53
C GLU A 102 14.22 -5.50 -4.41
N GLU A 103 13.84 -4.42 -5.10
CA GLU A 103 14.54 -3.14 -5.01
C GLU A 103 14.44 -2.54 -3.62
N LEU A 104 13.27 -2.63 -2.98
CA LEU A 104 13.03 -2.13 -1.63
C LEU A 104 13.79 -2.94 -0.59
N PHE A 105 13.75 -4.27 -0.67
CA PHE A 105 14.51 -5.15 0.22
C PHE A 105 16.01 -4.86 0.13
N LYS A 106 16.54 -4.71 -1.09
CA LYS A 106 17.95 -4.34 -1.29
C LYS A 106 18.26 -2.94 -0.75
N LYS A 107 17.39 -1.95 -0.99
CA LYS A 107 17.58 -0.57 -0.52
C LYS A 107 17.66 -0.48 1.01
N TYR A 108 16.78 -1.20 1.70
CA TYR A 108 16.71 -1.21 3.17
C TYR A 108 17.57 -2.30 3.82
N LYS A 109 18.34 -3.05 3.01
CA LYS A 109 19.31 -4.07 3.46
C LYS A 109 18.68 -5.17 4.31
N LEU A 110 17.49 -5.64 3.91
CA LEU A 110 16.83 -6.75 4.59
C LEU A 110 17.62 -8.04 4.37
N THR A 111 17.69 -8.88 5.40
CA THR A 111 18.31 -10.21 5.30
C THR A 111 17.38 -11.20 4.60
N SER A 112 17.94 -12.33 4.16
CA SER A 112 17.17 -13.40 3.54
C SER A 112 16.05 -13.92 4.46
N GLU A 113 16.31 -13.99 5.76
CA GLU A 113 15.35 -14.42 6.78
C GLU A 113 14.19 -13.42 6.91
N GLU A 114 14.49 -12.11 6.94
CA GLU A 114 13.48 -11.05 6.99
C GLU A 114 12.62 -11.03 5.72
N ILE A 115 13.25 -11.18 4.55
CA ILE A 115 12.54 -11.28 3.26
C ILE A 115 11.60 -12.48 3.24
N ALA A 116 12.08 -13.65 3.68
CA ALA A 116 11.26 -14.86 3.76
C ALA A 116 10.08 -14.69 4.73
N PHE A 117 10.32 -14.04 5.87
CA PHE A 117 9.28 -13.74 6.85
C PHE A 117 8.18 -12.84 6.25
N ILE A 118 8.55 -11.74 5.59
CA ILE A 118 7.60 -10.83 4.92
C ILE A 118 6.81 -11.57 3.85
N ASN A 119 7.50 -12.35 3.01
CA ASN A 119 6.89 -13.10 1.90
C ASN A 119 5.87 -14.15 2.37
N ASN A 120 6.14 -14.79 3.51
CA ASN A 120 5.22 -15.76 4.10
C ASN A 120 4.03 -15.07 4.79
N MET A 121 4.26 -13.92 5.43
CA MET A 121 3.23 -13.20 6.18
C MET A 121 2.24 -12.47 5.28
N ILE A 122 2.67 -11.90 4.16
CA ILE A 122 1.83 -11.03 3.34
C ILE A 122 1.35 -11.77 2.09
N LYS A 123 0.03 -11.82 1.92
CA LYS A 123 -0.62 -12.46 0.77
C LYS A 123 -0.25 -11.75 -0.53
N GLU A 124 -0.10 -12.50 -1.62
CA GLU A 124 0.06 -11.89 -2.94
C GLU A 124 -1.16 -11.07 -3.35
N MET A 125 -0.93 -9.95 -4.04
CA MET A 125 -2.01 -9.20 -4.68
C MET A 125 -2.09 -9.63 -6.14
N ASN A 126 -3.22 -10.21 -6.51
CA ASN A 126 -3.57 -10.48 -7.91
C ASN A 126 -3.93 -9.19 -8.66
#